data_AF-A0A3D0XQ81-F1
#
_entry.id   AF-A0A3D0XQ81-F1
#
_cell.length_a   1.000
_cell.length_b   1.000
_cell.length_c   1.000
_cell.angle_alpha   90.00
_cell.angle_beta   90.00
_cell.angle_gamma   90.00
#
_symmetry.space_group_name_H-M   'P 1'
#
loop_
_entity.id
_entity.type
_entity.pdbx_description
1 polymer ?
#
loop_
_entity_poly.entity_id
_entity_poly.type
_entity_poly.pdbx_seq_one_letter_code
_entity_poly.pdbx_strand_id
1 'polypeptide(L)'
;MTNQKHVAAIHDISGMGKCSLTVALPILSAAGLRTSIMPTAVLSTHTGGFTAFTYHDLTEDLMPFAKHWKSLGVHFDALYSGFLGSFEQLELVSQIFTLLRSEDTLVMVDPVMADNGELYS
;
A
#
# COMPACT_ATOMS: atom_id res chain seq x y z
N MET A 1 17.07 -2.00 -23.26
CA MET A 1 16.77 -2.48 -21.89
C MET A 1 15.27 -2.69 -21.84
N THR A 2 14.79 -3.87 -21.45
CA THR A 2 13.36 -4.08 -21.21
C THR A 2 12.94 -3.17 -20.06
N ASN A 3 11.93 -2.31 -20.28
CA ASN A 3 11.43 -1.44 -19.22
C ASN A 3 10.90 -2.32 -18.09
N GLN A 4 11.50 -2.21 -16.90
CA GLN A 4 11.10 -3.01 -15.75
C GLN A 4 9.76 -2.47 -15.23
N LYS A 5 8.74 -3.33 -15.16
CA LYS A 5 7.39 -2.91 -14.73
C LYS A 5 7.43 -2.29 -13.33
N HIS A 6 6.70 -1.20 -13.14
CA HIS A 6 6.69 -0.40 -11.93
C HIS A 6 5.36 -0.55 -11.17
N VAL A 7 5.44 -1.02 -9.93
CA VAL A 7 4.30 -1.18 -9.02
C VAL A 7 4.32 -0.10 -7.94
N ALA A 8 3.18 0.54 -7.68
CA ALA A 8 2.93 1.26 -6.43
C ALA A 8 2.20 0.35 -5.45
N ALA A 9 2.83 0.02 -4.32
CA ALA A 9 2.23 -0.75 -3.24
C ALA A 9 1.76 0.18 -2.11
N ILE A 10 0.46 0.16 -1.81
CA ILE A 10 -0.22 1.00 -0.81
C ILE A 10 -0.72 0.12 0.34
N HIS A 11 0.11 -0.02 1.38
CA HIS A 11 -0.16 -0.86 2.56
C HIS A 11 0.50 -0.23 3.79
N ASP A 12 0.20 -0.73 4.99
CA ASP A 12 0.96 -0.34 6.19
C ASP A 12 2.39 -0.89 6.16
N ILE A 13 3.25 -0.34 7.02
CA ILE A 13 4.55 -0.92 7.33
C ILE A 13 4.66 -1.22 8.83
N SER A 14 4.68 -2.52 9.14
CA SER A 14 4.84 -3.03 10.50
C SER A 14 6.29 -3.47 10.74
N GLY A 15 6.94 -2.92 11.77
CA GLY A 15 8.35 -3.22 12.09
C GLY A 15 8.65 -4.69 12.41
N MET A 16 7.69 -5.39 13.00
CA MET A 16 7.72 -6.83 13.26
C MET A 16 6.39 -7.47 12.84
N GLY A 17 6.41 -8.64 12.20
CA GLY A 17 5.17 -9.37 11.87
C GLY A 17 5.08 -10.03 10.51
N LYS A 18 5.99 -9.70 9.58
CA LYS A 18 5.94 -10.19 8.18
C LYS A 18 4.55 -10.02 7.56
N CYS A 19 4.09 -8.78 7.46
CA CYS A 19 2.87 -8.42 6.75
C CYS A 19 3.10 -7.20 5.85
N SER A 20 2.12 -6.92 4.99
CA SER A 20 2.00 -5.63 4.30
C SER A 20 3.26 -5.24 3.52
N LEU A 21 3.78 -4.02 3.64
CA LEU A 21 4.95 -3.57 2.87
C LEU A 21 6.22 -4.39 3.13
N THR A 22 6.37 -4.98 4.33
CA THR A 22 7.54 -5.83 4.64
C THR A 22 7.54 -7.17 3.91
N VAL A 23 6.39 -7.55 3.32
CA VAL A 23 6.23 -8.76 2.49
C VAL A 23 6.12 -8.38 1.01
N ALA A 24 5.28 -7.40 0.68
CA ALA A 24 5.03 -7.00 -0.71
C ALA A 24 6.31 -6.46 -1.39
N LEU A 25 7.05 -5.57 -0.72
CA LEU A 25 8.27 -4.98 -1.28
C LEU A 25 9.32 -6.03 -1.70
N PRO A 26 9.77 -6.95 -0.82
CA PRO A 26 10.79 -7.93 -1.20
C PRO A 26 10.29 -8.95 -2.23
N ILE A 27 9.03 -9.40 -2.16
CA ILE A 27 8.48 -10.37 -3.13
C ILE A 27 8.42 -9.76 -4.52
N LEU A 28 7.85 -8.55 -4.66
CA LEU A 28 7.73 -7.89 -5.96
C LEU A 28 9.12 -7.56 -6.53
N SER A 29 10.04 -7.10 -5.67
CA SER A 29 11.43 -6.83 -6.09
C SER A 29 12.14 -8.09 -6.58
N ALA A 30 12.00 -9.22 -5.86
CA ALA A 30 12.56 -10.51 -6.24
C ALA A 30 11.95 -11.06 -7.54
N ALA A 31 10.68 -10.74 -7.81
CA ALA A 31 10.01 -11.06 -9.07
C ALA A 31 10.46 -10.18 -10.25
N GLY A 32 11.44 -9.29 -10.06
CA GLY A 32 11.96 -8.41 -11.10
C GLY A 32 11.06 -7.21 -11.37
N LEU A 33 10.21 -6.79 -10.43
CA LEU A 33 9.41 -5.57 -10.53
C LEU A 33 10.09 -4.43 -9.79
N ARG A 34 9.99 -3.21 -10.34
CA ARG A 34 10.36 -2.00 -9.60
C ARG A 34 9.20 -1.68 -8.66
N THR A 35 9.45 -1.60 -7.36
CA THR A 35 8.39 -1.36 -6.38
C THR A 35 8.61 -0.05 -5.65
N SER A 36 7.64 0.86 -5.75
CA SER A 36 7.51 2.04 -4.90
C SER A 36 6.46 1.78 -3.84
N ILE A 37 6.66 2.30 -2.63
CA ILE A 37 5.77 2.09 -1.50
C ILE A 37 5.11 3.39 -1.08
N MET A 38 3.83 3.31 -0.71
CA MET A 38 3.07 4.38 -0.05
C MET A 38 2.53 3.80 1.26
N PRO A 39 3.23 4.03 2.39
CA PRO A 39 2.78 3.55 3.69
C PRO A 39 1.45 4.19 4.10
N THR A 40 0.47 3.38 4.49
CA THR A 40 -0.82 3.87 5.03
C THR A 40 -0.78 4.12 6.53
N ALA A 41 0.11 3.41 7.23
CA ALA A 41 0.43 3.59 8.64
C ALA A 41 1.82 3.02 8.92
N VAL A 42 2.44 3.46 10.02
CA VAL A 42 3.67 2.88 10.57
C VAL A 42 3.35 2.25 11.92
N LEU A 43 3.66 0.96 12.06
CA LEU A 43 3.42 0.21 13.29
C LEU A 43 4.72 -0.40 13.83
N SER A 44 4.82 -0.53 15.16
CA SER A 44 5.95 -1.25 15.77
C SER A 44 5.85 -2.77 15.51
N THR A 45 4.63 -3.30 15.52
CA THR A 45 4.29 -4.69 15.20
C THR A 45 2.97 -4.73 14.44
N HIS A 46 2.69 -5.81 13.71
CA HIS A 46 1.33 -6.06 13.23
C HIS A 46 0.35 -6.24 14.41
N THR A 47 -0.95 -6.13 14.13
CA THR A 47 -2.02 -6.16 15.15
C THR A 47 -2.40 -7.58 15.60
N GLY A 48 -2.00 -8.61 14.85
CA GLY A 48 -2.34 -10.01 15.12
C GLY A 48 -1.59 -10.58 16.34
N GLY A 49 -2.24 -10.63 17.49
CA GLY A 49 -1.69 -11.26 18.71
C GLY A 49 -0.71 -10.39 19.50
N PHE A 50 -0.59 -9.10 19.17
CA PHE A 50 0.24 -8.14 19.89
C PHE A 50 -0.61 -7.06 20.56
N THR A 51 -0.18 -6.63 21.74
CA THR A 51 -0.81 -5.54 22.50
C THR A 51 0.18 -4.39 22.67
N ALA A 52 -0.32 -3.16 22.87
CA ALA A 52 0.50 -1.97 23.10
C ALA A 52 1.51 -1.66 21.98
N PHE A 53 1.18 -2.03 20.73
CA PHE A 53 1.92 -1.59 19.56
C PHE A 53 1.76 -0.07 19.37
N THR A 54 2.75 0.57 18.74
CA THR A 54 2.60 1.96 18.29
C THR A 54 1.84 1.96 16.98
N TYR A 55 0.95 2.91 16.79
CA TYR A 55 0.23 3.12 15.54
C TYR A 55 0.35 4.59 15.14
N HIS A 56 1.03 4.85 14.03
CA HIS A 56 1.12 6.17 13.44
C HIS A 56 0.35 6.19 12.12
N ASP A 57 -0.78 6.90 12.12
CA ASP A 57 -1.63 7.08 10.95
C ASP A 57 -0.99 8.07 9.96
N LEU A 58 -0.94 7.69 8.68
CA LEU A 58 -0.40 8.50 7.58
C LEU A 58 -1.48 8.95 6.59
N THR A 59 -2.75 8.93 6.99
CA THR A 59 -3.89 9.34 6.15
C THR A 59 -3.68 10.71 5.50
N GLU A 60 -3.20 11.70 6.26
CA GLU A 60 -2.95 13.06 5.77
C GLU A 60 -1.83 13.14 4.73
N ASP A 61 -0.92 12.16 4.70
CA ASP A 61 0.24 12.11 3.80
C ASP A 61 -0.05 11.42 2.46
N LEU A 62 -1.11 10.59 2.37
CA LEU A 62 -1.40 9.77 1.19
C LEU A 62 -1.63 10.61 -0.07
N MET A 63 -2.47 11.65 0.02
CA MET A 63 -2.78 12.50 -1.13
C MET A 63 -1.59 13.39 -1.54
N PRO A 64 -0.84 14.02 -0.61
CA PRO A 64 0.46 14.64 -0.93
C PRO A 64 1.43 13.72 -1.67
N PHE A 65 1.57 12.45 -1.24
CA PHE A 65 2.40 11.46 -1.94
C PHE A 65 1.96 11.27 -3.39
N ALA A 66 0.67 11.01 -3.61
CA ALA A 66 0.14 10.77 -4.94
C ALA A 66 0.28 11.98 -5.86
N LYS A 67 0.03 13.20 -5.35
CA LYS A 67 0.21 14.45 -6.11
C LYS A 67 1.67 14.65 -6.51
N HIS A 68 2.60 14.36 -5.61
CA HIS A 68 4.03 14.44 -5.91
C HIS A 68 4.45 13.38 -6.96
N TRP A 69 4.00 12.13 -6.85
CA TRP A 69 4.27 11.12 -7.88
C TRP A 69 3.69 11.50 -9.24
N LYS A 70 2.50 12.11 -9.26
CA LYS A 70 1.89 12.64 -10.47
C LYS A 70 2.72 13.77 -11.09
N SER A 71 3.25 14.69 -10.29
CA SER A 71 4.06 15.82 -10.79
C SER A 71 5.39 15.38 -11.38
N LEU A 72 5.93 14.23 -10.95
CA LEU A 72 7.12 13.61 -11.53
C LEU A 72 6.85 12.89 -12.86
N GLY A 73 5.58 12.79 -13.30
CA GLY A 73 5.21 12.07 -14.52
C GLY A 73 5.48 10.56 -14.44
N VAL A 74 5.48 9.99 -13.23
CA VAL A 74 5.71 8.56 -13.03
C VAL A 74 4.52 7.79 -13.60
N HIS A 75 4.82 6.77 -14.41
CA HIS A 75 3.84 5.80 -14.88
C HIS A 75 3.98 4.52 -14.06
N PHE A 76 2.85 3.98 -13.59
CA PHE A 76 2.78 2.73 -12.86
C PHE A 76 2.05 1.68 -13.70
N ASP A 77 2.72 0.56 -13.96
CA ASP A 77 2.13 -0.62 -14.58
C ASP A 77 1.11 -1.30 -13.66
N ALA A 78 1.26 -1.12 -12.33
CA ALA A 78 0.29 -1.62 -11.37
C ALA A 78 0.15 -0.73 -10.13
N LEU A 79 -1.08 -0.64 -9.62
CA LEU A 79 -1.42 -0.08 -8.32
C LEU A 79 -1.97 -1.21 -7.46
N TYR A 80 -1.37 -1.44 -6.30
CA TYR A 80 -1.69 -2.55 -5.42
C TYR A 80 -1.99 -2.02 -4.02
N SER A 81 -3.20 -2.25 -3.50
CA SER A 81 -3.56 -1.93 -2.12
C SER A 81 -3.86 -3.17 -1.28
N GLY A 82 -3.63 -3.07 0.03
CA GLY A 82 -4.06 -4.06 1.02
C GLY A 82 -4.65 -3.39 2.25
N PHE A 83 -4.11 -3.67 3.44
CA PHE A 83 -4.63 -3.13 4.70
C PHE A 83 -4.72 -1.60 4.71
N LEU A 84 -5.92 -1.10 5.04
CA LEU A 84 -6.25 0.31 5.22
C LEU A 84 -6.74 0.53 6.64
N GLY A 85 -6.27 1.58 7.29
CA GLY A 85 -6.53 1.85 8.71
C GLY A 85 -7.87 2.53 9.01
N SER A 86 -8.55 3.08 8.00
CA SER A 86 -9.80 3.83 8.20
C SER A 86 -10.68 3.87 6.95
N PHE A 87 -11.97 4.17 7.12
CA PHE A 87 -12.89 4.43 6.01
C PHE A 87 -12.47 5.64 5.17
N GLU A 88 -11.81 6.63 5.78
CA GLU A 88 -11.26 7.78 5.07
C GLU A 88 -10.15 7.35 4.09
N GLN A 89 -9.29 6.42 4.51
CA GLN A 89 -8.26 5.87 3.62
C GLN A 89 -8.87 5.13 2.41
N LEU A 90 -10.03 4.50 2.54
CA LEU A 90 -10.70 3.85 1.41
C LEU A 90 -11.08 4.85 0.31
N GLU A 91 -11.65 5.99 0.70
CA GLU A 91 -11.99 7.07 -0.23
C GLU A 91 -10.72 7.69 -0.84
N LEU A 92 -9.70 7.98 -0.01
CA LEU A 92 -8.44 8.53 -0.48
C LEU A 92 -7.71 7.61 -1.45
N VAL A 93 -7.61 6.31 -1.16
CA VAL A 93 -6.96 5.33 -2.05
C VAL A 93 -7.72 5.22 -3.38
N SER A 94 -9.05 5.29 -3.36
CA SER A 94 -9.87 5.32 -4.58
C SER A 94 -9.56 6.55 -5.45
N GLN A 95 -9.39 7.72 -4.82
CA GLN A 95 -8.97 8.94 -5.51
C GLN A 95 -7.53 8.85 -6.04
N ILE A 96 -6.62 8.25 -5.27
CA ILE A 96 -5.22 8.04 -5.66
C ILE A 96 -5.13 7.11 -6.88
N PHE A 97 -5.92 6.03 -6.90
CA PHE A 97 -6.02 5.15 -8.06
C PHE A 97 -6.51 5.90 -9.29
N THR A 98 -7.53 6.74 -9.13
CA THR A 98 -8.04 7.58 -10.23
C THR A 98 -6.98 8.57 -10.73
N LEU A 99 -6.18 9.15 -9.84
CA LEU A 99 -5.14 10.13 -10.17
C LEU A 99 -3.93 9.52 -10.90
N LEU A 100 -3.51 8.33 -10.46
CA LEU A 100 -2.26 7.70 -10.89
C LEU A 100 -2.42 6.70 -12.03
N ARG A 101 -3.60 6.10 -12.21
CA ARG A 101 -3.80 5.08 -13.26
C ARG A 101 -3.76 5.67 -14.68
N SER A 102 -3.31 4.86 -15.63
CA SER A 102 -3.51 5.00 -17.07
C SER A 102 -4.34 3.84 -17.62
N GLU A 103 -4.57 3.81 -18.94
CA GLU A 103 -5.41 2.79 -19.60
C GLU A 103 -4.87 1.36 -19.44
N ASP A 104 -3.56 1.23 -19.27
CA ASP A 104 -2.79 -0.01 -19.17
C ASP A 104 -2.36 -0.35 -17.74
N THR A 105 -2.73 0.47 -16.75
CA THR A 105 -2.44 0.19 -15.34
C THR A 105 -3.31 -0.95 -14.80
N LEU A 106 -2.67 -2.00 -14.29
CA LEU A 106 -3.35 -3.04 -13.51
C LEU A 106 -3.71 -2.51 -12.11
N VAL A 107 -4.98 -2.54 -11.74
CA VAL A 107 -5.44 -2.22 -10.38
C VAL A 107 -5.71 -3.51 -9.63
N MET A 108 -5.04 -3.72 -8.49
CA MET A 108 -5.19 -4.87 -7.62
C MET A 108 -5.54 -4.41 -6.21
N VAL A 109 -6.63 -4.96 -5.66
CA VAL A 109 -7.09 -4.67 -4.30
C VAL A 109 -7.19 -5.98 -3.53
N ASP A 110 -6.39 -6.11 -2.48
CA ASP A 110 -6.61 -7.11 -1.43
C ASP A 110 -7.55 -6.51 -0.38
N PRO A 111 -8.81 -6.98 -0.26
CA PRO A 111 -9.79 -6.44 0.66
C PRO A 111 -9.54 -6.96 2.08
N VAL A 112 -8.43 -6.55 2.69
CA VAL A 112 -7.98 -6.98 4.02
C VAL A 112 -8.97 -6.51 5.09
N MET A 113 -9.90 -7.38 5.48
CA MET A 113 -10.98 -7.05 6.43
C MET A 113 -11.11 -8.07 7.57
N ALA A 114 -10.73 -9.33 7.36
CA ALA A 114 -11.00 -10.43 8.29
C ALA A 114 -9.99 -11.57 8.15
N ASP A 115 -9.92 -12.40 9.20
CA ASP A 115 -9.34 -13.75 9.15
C ASP A 115 -10.11 -14.67 10.10
N ASN A 116 -10.07 -15.98 9.86
CA ASN A 116 -10.72 -17.00 10.70
C ASN A 116 -12.22 -16.76 10.97
N GLY A 117 -12.92 -16.05 10.08
CA GLY A 117 -14.34 -15.72 10.21
C GLY A 117 -14.65 -14.49 11.07
N GLU A 118 -13.63 -13.77 11.53
CA GLU A 118 -13.78 -12.57 12.37
C GLU A 118 -13.10 -11.35 11.72
N LEU A 119 -13.71 -10.17 11.88
CA LEU A 119 -13.11 -8.92 11.41
C LEU A 119 -11.86 -8.60 12.23
N TYR A 120 -10.86 -8.01 11.58
CA TYR A 120 -9.71 -7.46 12.31
C TYR A 120 -10.17 -6.34 13.25
N SER A 121 -9.61 -6.33 14.46
CA SER A 121 -9.89 -5.36 15.54
C SER A 121 -9.03 -4.11 15.45
#